data_AF-A0A9P8UBM8-F1
#
_entry.id   AF-A0A9P8UBM8-F1
#
_cell.length_a   1.000
_cell.length_b   1.000
_cell.length_c   1.000
_cell.angle_alpha   90.00
_cell.angle_beta   90.00
_cell.angle_gamma   90.00
#
_symmetry.space_group_name_H-M   'P 1'
#
loop_
_entity.id
_entity.type
_entity.pdbx_description
1 polymer ?
#
loop_
_entity_poly.entity_id
_entity_poly.type
_entity_poly.pdbx_seq_one_letter_code
_entity_poly.pdbx_strand_id
1 'polypeptide(L)'
;KHLDGLQGSQVPVCLGTIDLRDMGRIYYYDHRVYIEYMLLLSHGSPIDEAVRAGEVKRCLRAIHRACVVHRDVRRTNVLRNTDTGELMLIDFERSVVKAGRKPL
;
A
#
# COMPACT_ATOMS: atom_id res chain seq x y z
N LYS A 1 8.76 -8.59 -1.30
CA LYS A 1 9.29 -9.27 -2.51
C LYS A 1 8.61 -8.81 -3.80
N HIS A 2 7.32 -9.06 -4.04
CA HIS A 2 6.71 -8.67 -5.33
C HIS A 2 6.70 -7.17 -5.62
N LEU A 3 6.51 -6.34 -4.58
CA LEU A 3 6.39 -4.88 -4.72
C LEU A 3 7.69 -4.13 -4.42
N ASP A 4 8.81 -4.82 -4.20
CA ASP A 4 10.04 -4.18 -3.71
C ASP A 4 10.56 -3.14 -4.71
N GLY A 5 10.47 -3.44 -6.02
CA GLY A 5 10.84 -2.50 -7.08
C GLY A 5 9.86 -1.33 -7.31
N LEU A 6 8.72 -1.31 -6.59
CA LEU A 6 7.72 -0.23 -6.67
C LEU A 6 7.71 0.65 -5.41
N GLN A 7 8.55 0.34 -4.42
CA GLN A 7 8.68 1.16 -3.21
C GLN A 7 9.27 2.53 -3.55
N GLY A 8 8.66 3.59 -3.03
CA GLY A 8 9.02 4.98 -3.31
C GLY A 8 8.45 5.54 -4.62
N SER A 9 7.67 4.74 -5.38
CA SER A 9 7.00 5.18 -6.60
C SER A 9 5.49 4.93 -6.53
N GLN A 10 5.01 3.72 -6.81
CA GLN A 10 3.59 3.36 -6.76
C GLN A 10 3.16 2.69 -5.45
N VAL A 11 4.11 2.40 -4.57
CA VAL A 11 3.90 1.89 -3.21
C VAL A 11 4.81 2.67 -2.26
N PRO A 12 4.39 3.04 -1.04
CA PRO A 12 5.30 3.65 -0.07
C PRO A 12 6.47 2.73 0.26
N VAL A 13 7.59 3.32 0.67
CA VAL A 13 8.72 2.57 1.20
C VAL A 13 8.32 1.96 2.53
N CYS A 14 8.46 0.65 2.68
CA CYS A 14 8.28 -0.07 3.92
C CYS A 14 9.53 0.10 4.78
N LEU A 15 9.40 0.82 5.89
CA LEU A 15 10.47 1.07 6.84
C LEU A 15 10.59 -0.05 7.89
N GLY A 16 9.59 -0.93 7.95
CA GLY A 16 9.57 -2.11 8.79
C GLY A 16 8.26 -2.25 9.56
N THR A 17 8.24 -3.22 10.46
CA THR A 17 7.12 -3.48 11.36
C THR A 17 7.54 -3.29 12.81
N ILE A 18 6.64 -2.77 13.62
CA ILE A 18 6.79 -2.67 15.08
C ILE A 18 5.92 -3.76 15.69
N ASP A 19 6.53 -4.61 16.52
CA ASP A 19 5.79 -5.56 17.36
C ASP A 19 5.41 -4.84 18.66
N LEU A 20 4.12 -4.55 18.83
CA LEU A 20 3.62 -3.83 19.99
C LEU A 20 3.57 -4.71 21.24
N ARG A 21 3.62 -6.04 21.10
CA ARG A 21 3.62 -6.97 22.23
C ARG A 21 4.88 -6.82 23.07
N ASP A 22 5.99 -6.48 22.42
CA ASP A 22 7.30 -6.26 23.05
C ASP A 22 7.39 -4.89 23.76
N MET A 23 6.44 -3.97 23.52
CA MET A 23 6.47 -2.61 24.08
C MET A 23 5.85 -2.51 25.49
N GLY A 24 5.34 -3.61 26.05
CA GLY A 24 4.71 -3.64 27.37
C GLY A 24 3.47 -2.74 27.49
N ARG A 25 2.85 -2.39 26.36
CA ARG A 25 1.65 -1.55 26.27
C ARG A 25 0.63 -2.21 25.36
N ILE A 26 -0.65 -2.06 25.71
CA ILE A 26 -1.74 -2.59 24.92
C ILE A 26 -2.41 -1.45 24.14
N TYR A 27 -2.42 -1.58 22.81
CA TYR A 27 -3.08 -0.66 21.91
C TYR A 27 -4.40 -1.27 21.44
N TYR A 28 -5.47 -0.46 21.45
CA TYR A 28 -6.82 -0.90 21.10
C TYR A 28 -7.33 -0.08 19.91
N TYR A 29 -7.86 -0.77 18.91
CA TYR A 29 -8.62 -0.15 17.82
C TYR A 29 -10.09 0.07 18.23
N ASP A 30 -10.68 -0.91 18.89
CA ASP A 30 -12.01 -0.90 19.50
C ASP A 30 -12.02 -1.81 20.74
N HIS A 31 -13.13 -1.86 21.48
CA HIS A 31 -13.29 -2.69 22.67
C HIS A 31 -12.92 -4.14 22.35
N ARG A 32 -11.82 -4.62 22.96
CA ARG A 32 -11.25 -5.96 22.80
C ARG A 32 -10.65 -6.27 21.41
N VAL A 33 -10.43 -5.26 20.58
CA VAL A 33 -9.68 -5.40 19.32
C VAL A 33 -8.27 -4.84 19.51
N TYR A 34 -7.31 -5.75 19.69
CA TYR A 34 -5.92 -5.44 19.98
C TYR A 34 -5.13 -5.18 18.71
N ILE A 35 -4.28 -4.16 18.73
CA ILE A 35 -3.29 -3.93 17.67
C ILE A 35 -1.99 -4.55 18.14
N GLU A 36 -1.60 -5.66 17.50
CA GLU A 36 -0.36 -6.37 17.84
C GLU A 36 0.84 -5.89 17.02
N TYR A 37 0.60 -5.47 15.78
CA TYR A 37 1.66 -5.04 14.86
C TYR A 37 1.29 -3.71 14.22
N MET A 38 2.30 -2.87 14.01
CA MET A 38 2.19 -1.67 13.18
C MET A 38 3.14 -1.77 12.00
N LEU A 39 2.69 -1.39 10.81
CA LEU A 39 3.53 -1.27 9.63
C LEU A 39 3.93 0.20 9.47
N LEU A 40 5.24 0.46 9.45
CA LEU A 40 5.77 1.80 9.21
C LEU A 40 6.06 1.99 7.72
N LEU A 41 5.40 2.96 7.11
CA LEU A 41 5.53 3.30 5.69
C LEU A 41 6.07 4.73 5.53
N SER A 42 6.70 5.01 4.39
CA SER A 42 7.02 6.38 3.98
C SER A 42 5.75 7.22 3.80
N HIS A 43 5.92 8.52 3.74
CA HIS A 43 4.80 9.47 3.68
C HIS A 43 4.23 9.63 2.26
N GLY A 44 3.04 10.23 2.23
CA GLY A 44 2.37 10.76 1.06
C GLY A 44 1.26 11.69 1.52
N SER A 45 0.70 12.49 0.62
CA SER A 45 -0.47 13.32 0.93
C SER A 45 -1.77 12.58 0.59
N PRO A 46 -2.83 12.77 1.39
CA PRO A 46 -4.17 12.38 1.00
C PRO A 46 -4.56 13.04 -0.33
N ILE A 47 -5.47 12.39 -1.05
CA ILE A 47 -5.99 12.97 -2.28
C ILE A 47 -7.25 13.77 -1.99
N ASP A 48 -7.12 15.09 -2.01
CA ASP A 48 -8.23 16.03 -1.79
C ASP A 48 -8.97 16.37 -3.09
N GLU A 49 -8.29 16.27 -4.23
CA GLU A 49 -8.81 16.60 -5.56
C GLU A 49 -9.22 15.38 -6.38
N ALA A 50 -9.95 15.60 -7.47
CA ALA A 50 -10.34 14.53 -8.38
C ALA A 50 -9.11 13.90 -9.06
N VAL A 51 -8.88 12.61 -8.82
CA VAL A 51 -7.83 11.84 -9.51
C VAL A 51 -8.27 11.54 -10.94
N ARG A 52 -7.38 11.79 -11.92
CA ARG A 52 -7.67 11.40 -13.29
C ARG A 52 -7.64 9.88 -13.42
N ALA A 53 -8.64 9.30 -14.08
CA ALA A 53 -8.70 7.85 -14.30
C ALA A 53 -7.44 7.27 -14.96
N GLY A 54 -6.73 8.08 -15.76
CA GLY A 54 -5.45 7.72 -16.37
C GLY A 54 -4.31 7.51 -15.36
N GLU A 55 -4.25 8.30 -14.29
CA GLU A 55 -3.25 8.13 -13.21
C GLU A 55 -3.48 6.82 -12.47
N VAL A 56 -4.73 6.54 -12.07
CA VAL A 56 -5.10 5.28 -11.40
C VAL A 56 -4.76 4.08 -12.30
N LYS A 57 -5.12 4.14 -13.59
CA LYS A 57 -4.79 3.08 -14.55
C LYS A 57 -3.27 2.86 -14.70
N ARG A 58 -2.45 3.92 -14.66
CA ARG A 58 -0.98 3.80 -14.70
C ARG A 58 -0.46 3.11 -13.45
N CYS A 59 -0.87 3.58 -12.27
CA CYS A 59 -0.47 3.00 -10.99
C CYS A 59 -0.83 1.51 -10.90
N LEU A 60 -2.09 1.15 -11.20
CA LEU A 60 -2.54 -0.25 -11.19
C LEU A 60 -1.82 -1.14 -12.21
N ARG A 61 -1.44 -0.61 -13.38
CA ARG A 61 -0.66 -1.38 -14.36
C ARG A 61 0.73 -1.73 -13.82
N ALA A 62 1.39 -0.84 -13.08
CA ALA A 62 2.67 -1.14 -12.46
C ALA A 62 2.53 -2.28 -11.43
N ILE A 63 1.52 -2.20 -10.56
CA ILE A 63 1.22 -3.21 -9.55
C ILE A 63 0.84 -4.55 -10.19
N HIS A 64 0.04 -4.53 -11.26
CA HIS A 64 -0.31 -5.74 -12.01
C HIS A 64 0.89 -6.39 -12.70
N ARG A 65 1.87 -5.60 -13.19
CA ARG A 65 3.13 -6.13 -13.75
C ARG A 65 3.99 -6.80 -12.69
N ALA A 66 3.90 -6.36 -11.44
CA ALA A 66 4.46 -7.04 -10.27
C ALA A 66 3.68 -8.31 -9.86
N CYS A 67 2.70 -8.74 -10.67
CA CYS A 67 1.82 -9.88 -10.44
C CYS A 67 0.90 -9.72 -9.21
N VAL A 68 0.70 -8.50 -8.72
CA VAL A 68 -0.19 -8.22 -7.58
C VAL A 68 -1.49 -7.60 -8.09
N VAL A 69 -2.63 -7.95 -7.48
CA VAL A 69 -3.91 -7.25 -7.68
C VAL A 69 -4.40 -6.74 -6.33
N HIS A 70 -4.60 -5.42 -6.20
CA HIS A 70 -4.90 -4.76 -4.93
C HIS A 70 -6.24 -5.18 -4.28
N ARG A 71 -7.28 -5.35 -5.12
CA ARG A 71 -8.68 -5.65 -4.76
C ARG A 71 -9.42 -4.65 -3.87
N ASP A 72 -8.74 -3.67 -3.27
CA ASP A 72 -9.40 -2.61 -2.48
C ASP A 72 -8.99 -1.18 -2.85
N VAL A 73 -9.18 -0.81 -4.12
CA VAL A 73 -8.82 0.52 -4.62
C VAL A 73 -9.94 1.50 -4.30
N ARG A 74 -9.79 2.24 -3.20
CA ARG A 74 -10.71 3.30 -2.75
C ARG A 74 -9.92 4.55 -2.41
N ARG A 75 -10.56 5.71 -2.41
CA ARG A 75 -9.90 7.02 -2.20
C ARG A 75 -9.01 7.04 -0.95
N THR A 76 -9.42 6.40 0.14
CA THR A 76 -8.66 6.30 1.40
C THR A 76 -7.35 5.53 1.27
N ASN A 77 -7.26 4.66 0.26
CA ASN A 77 -6.12 3.78 0.00
C ASN A 77 -5.23 4.30 -1.14
N VAL A 78 -5.47 5.53 -1.60
CA VAL A 78 -4.64 6.20 -2.60
C VAL A 78 -4.03 7.46 -1.99
N LEU A 79 -2.71 7.55 -2.05
CA LEU A 79 -1.94 8.73 -1.66
C LEU A 79 -1.30 9.36 -2.89
N ARG A 80 -0.97 10.65 -2.79
CA ARG A 80 -0.04 11.29 -3.73
C ARG A 80 1.36 11.31 -3.12
N ASN A 81 2.31 10.78 -3.87
CA ASN A 81 3.72 10.90 -3.54
C ASN A 81 4.11 12.37 -3.69
N THR A 82 4.59 12.99 -2.63
CA THR A 82 4.92 14.42 -2.60
C THR A 82 6.19 14.76 -3.38
N ASP A 83 7.08 13.78 -3.56
CA ASP A 83 8.38 13.99 -4.20
C ASP A 83 8.27 13.84 -5.71
N THR A 84 7.45 12.89 -6.19
CA THR A 84 7.27 12.58 -7.62
C THR A 84 5.97 13.11 -8.20
N GLY A 85 4.99 13.46 -7.35
CA GLY A 85 3.63 13.79 -7.75
C GLY A 85 2.81 12.58 -8.23
N GLU A 86 3.35 11.36 -8.24
CA GLU A 86 2.63 10.16 -8.69
C GLU A 86 1.68 9.61 -7.62
N LEU A 87 0.81 8.67 -8.02
CA LEU A 87 -0.08 7.98 -7.07
C LEU A 87 0.63 6.78 -6.44
N MET A 88 0.46 6.65 -5.14
CA MET A 88 0.81 5.46 -4.36
C MET A 88 -0.45 4.76 -3.87
N LEU A 89 -0.44 3.43 -3.87
CA LEU A 89 -1.45 2.64 -3.16
C LEU A 89 -0.93 2.18 -1.80
N ILE A 90 -1.84 2.15 -0.83
CA ILE A 90 -1.63 1.59 0.51
C ILE A 90 -2.70 0.54 0.80
N ASP A 91 -2.52 -0.18 1.90
CA ASP A 91 -3.49 -1.18 2.37
C ASP A 91 -3.70 -2.34 1.40
N PHE A 92 -2.66 -3.18 1.32
CA PHE A 92 -2.64 -4.38 0.49
C PHE A 92 -3.29 -5.59 1.17
N GLU A 93 -4.06 -5.44 2.27
CA GLU A 93 -4.61 -6.57 3.04
C GLU A 93 -5.42 -7.55 2.16
N ARG A 94 -6.16 -7.01 1.18
CA ARG A 94 -7.04 -7.78 0.28
C ARG A 94 -6.35 -8.24 -0.99
N SER A 95 -5.06 -7.94 -1.12
CA SER A 95 -4.34 -8.16 -2.36
C SER A 95 -4.11 -9.64 -2.63
N VAL A 96 -4.05 -9.99 -3.90
CA VAL A 96 -3.71 -11.34 -4.33
C VAL A 96 -2.51 -11.31 -5.27
N VAL A 97 -1.59 -12.26 -5.07
CA VAL A 97 -0.52 -12.52 -6.03
C VAL A 97 -1.05 -13.50 -7.07
N LYS A 98 -1.02 -13.09 -8.34
CA LYS A 98 -1.35 -13.97 -9.46
C LYS A 98 -0.11 -14.76 -9.85
N ALA A 99 -0.30 -16.04 -10.19
CA ALA A 99 0.75 -16.78 -10.88
C ALA A 99 1.13 -16.02 -12.15
N GLY A 100 2.41 -15.67 -12.30
CA GLY A 100 2.91 -15.02 -13.50
C GLY A 100 2.49 -15.85 -14.71
N ARG A 101 2.06 -15.22 -15.80
CA ARG A 101 1.88 -15.93 -17.07
C ARG A 101 3.22 -16.58 -17.39
N LYS A 102 3.27 -17.92 -17.40
CA LYS A 102 4.41 -18.62 -18.01
C LYS A 102 4.55 -18.06 -19.43
N PRO A 103 5.74 -17.62 -19.86
CA PRO A 103 5.96 -17.40 -21.28
C PRO A 103 5.64 -18.73 -21.99
N LEU A 104 4.84 -18.65 -23.06
CA LEU A 104 4.60 -19.77 -23.96
C LEU A 104 5.92 -20.19 -24.61
#